data_AF-A0A518ICX1-F1
#
_entry.id   AF-A0A518ICX1-F1
#
_cell.length_a   1.000
_cell.length_b   1.000
_cell.length_c   1.000
_cell.angle_alpha   90.00
_cell.angle_beta   90.00
_cell.angle_gamma   90.00
#
_symmetry.space_group_name_H-M   'P 1'
#
loop_
_entity.id
_entity.type
_entity.pdbx_description
1 polymer ?
#
loop_
_entity_poly.entity_id
_entity_poly.type
_entity_poly.pdbx_seq_one_letter_code
_entity_poly.pdbx_strand_id
1 'polypeptide(L)'
;MAESFNYIEIVLWSLFGFVMLLKSRDSNPNQIHIFYLSSIAFFIFAMSDYIEIQTGAWWKPWWLFAMKASCVITFLFCIFKYFKTKSKV
;
A
#
# COMPACT_ATOMS: atom_id res chain seq x y z
N MET A 1 -23.76 4.85 -4.54
CA MET A 1 -22.71 5.35 -5.46
C MET A 1 -21.32 5.39 -4.83
N ALA A 2 -21.16 5.66 -3.53
CA ALA A 2 -19.84 5.64 -2.87
C ALA A 2 -19.25 4.21 -2.72
N GLU A 3 -20.06 3.20 -2.44
CA GLU A 3 -19.60 1.82 -2.20
C GLU A 3 -18.91 1.18 -3.41
N SER A 4 -19.38 1.50 -4.62
CA SER A 4 -18.82 0.96 -5.87
C SER A 4 -17.41 1.46 -6.15
N PHE A 5 -17.08 2.70 -5.74
CA PHE A 5 -15.73 3.25 -5.85
C PHE A 5 -14.76 2.52 -4.92
N ASN A 6 -15.17 2.24 -3.68
CA ASN A 6 -14.33 1.56 -2.72
C ASN A 6 -14.00 0.11 -3.14
N TYR A 7 -14.92 -0.61 -3.81
CA TYR A 7 -14.63 -1.93 -4.37
C TYR A 7 -13.56 -1.89 -5.46
N ILE A 8 -13.62 -0.87 -6.33
CA ILE A 8 -12.60 -0.67 -7.37
C ILE A 8 -11.26 -0.40 -6.70
N GLU A 9 -11.23 0.46 -5.68
CA GLU A 9 -10.01 0.76 -4.91
C GLU A 9 -9.39 -0.50 -4.30
N ILE A 10 -10.17 -1.37 -3.65
CA ILE A 10 -9.65 -2.64 -3.09
C ILE A 10 -8.95 -3.48 -4.15
N VAL A 11 -9.57 -3.64 -5.33
CA VAL A 11 -8.99 -4.41 -6.44
C VAL A 11 -7.71 -3.73 -6.94
N LEU A 12 -7.74 -2.41 -7.10
CA LEU A 12 -6.62 -1.61 -7.60
C LEU A 12 -5.41 -1.67 -6.66
N TRP A 13 -5.62 -1.48 -5.35
CA TRP A 13 -4.57 -1.57 -4.34
C TRP A 13 -4.02 -2.99 -4.20
N SER A 14 -4.88 -4.00 -4.26
CA SER A 14 -4.45 -5.41 -4.25
C SER A 14 -3.59 -5.75 -5.47
N LEU A 15 -3.96 -5.24 -6.65
CA LEU A 15 -3.16 -5.39 -7.88
C LEU A 15 -1.80 -4.72 -7.74
N PHE A 16 -1.72 -3.50 -7.19
CA PHE A 16 -0.44 -2.86 -6.92
C PHE A 16 0.42 -3.66 -5.94
N GLY A 17 -0.18 -4.17 -4.86
CA GLY A 17 0.50 -5.05 -3.91
C GLY A 17 1.09 -6.28 -4.59
N PHE A 18 0.33 -6.91 -5.48
CA PHE A 18 0.75 -8.08 -6.25
C PHE A 18 1.88 -7.76 -7.25
N VAL A 19 1.76 -6.67 -8.02
CA VAL A 19 2.80 -6.24 -8.96
C VAL A 19 4.11 -5.94 -8.22
N MET A 20 4.05 -5.28 -7.06
CA MET A 20 5.23 -5.01 -6.24
C MET A 20 5.87 -6.30 -5.71
N LEU A 21 5.05 -7.31 -5.34
CA LEU A 21 5.53 -8.61 -4.90
C LEU A 21 6.23 -9.38 -6.03
N LEU A 22 5.68 -9.35 -7.24
CA LEU A 22 6.32 -9.96 -8.41
C LEU A 22 7.64 -9.25 -8.72
N LYS A 23 7.63 -7.92 -8.72
CA LYS A 23 8.83 -7.11 -8.97
C LYS A 23 9.91 -7.31 -7.92
N SER A 24 9.56 -7.67 -6.68
CA SER A 24 10.54 -7.97 -5.65
C SER A 24 11.40 -9.20 -6.01
N ARG A 25 10.89 -10.14 -6.81
CA ARG A 25 11.62 -11.35 -7.22
C ARG A 25 12.76 -11.06 -8.21
N ASP A 26 12.56 -10.07 -9.08
CA ASP A 26 13.55 -9.67 -10.10
C ASP A 26 14.41 -8.48 -9.66
N SER A 27 14.21 -7.99 -8.43
CA SER A 27 14.90 -6.81 -7.91
C SER A 27 16.21 -7.16 -7.20
N ASN A 28 17.16 -6.22 -7.24
CA ASN A 28 18.40 -6.33 -6.49
C ASN A 28 18.15 -6.61 -4.99
N PRO A 29 19.03 -7.33 -4.29
CA PRO A 29 18.87 -7.64 -2.86
C PRO A 29 18.80 -6.39 -1.97
N ASN A 30 19.35 -5.25 -2.41
CA ASN A 30 19.19 -3.98 -1.69
C ASN A 30 17.82 -3.31 -1.87
N GLN A 31 17.05 -3.73 -2.89
CA GLN A 31 15.75 -3.16 -3.24
C GLN A 31 14.58 -4.11 -2.95
N ILE A 32 14.82 -5.43 -2.84
CA ILE A 32 13.80 -6.45 -2.55
C ILE A 32 12.98 -6.10 -1.29
N HIS A 33 13.65 -5.66 -0.22
CA HIS A 33 12.99 -5.27 1.03
C HIS A 33 12.05 -4.07 0.84
N ILE A 34 12.37 -3.14 -0.06
CA ILE A 34 11.55 -1.96 -0.36
C ILE A 34 10.28 -2.40 -1.09
N PHE A 35 10.42 -3.25 -2.09
CA PHE A 35 9.27 -3.77 -2.86
C PHE A 35 8.37 -4.67 -2.00
N TYR A 36 8.96 -5.52 -1.16
CA TYR A 36 8.22 -6.39 -0.24
C TYR A 36 7.45 -5.57 0.81
N LEU A 37 8.08 -4.57 1.43
CA LEU A 37 7.41 -3.69 2.40
C LEU A 37 6.29 -2.87 1.75
N SER A 38 6.51 -2.38 0.53
CA SER A 38 5.47 -1.67 -0.24
C SER A 38 4.30 -2.58 -0.59
N SER A 39 4.57 -3.84 -0.95
CA SER A 39 3.55 -4.85 -1.24
C SER A 39 2.64 -5.07 -0.03
N ILE A 40 3.23 -5.29 1.15
CA ILE A 40 2.49 -5.44 2.41
C ILE A 40 1.64 -4.20 2.70
N ALA A 41 2.21 -3.01 2.56
CA ALA A 41 1.48 -1.76 2.79
C ALA A 41 0.28 -1.59 1.84
N PHE A 42 0.41 -1.98 0.56
CA PHE A 42 -0.72 -1.97 -0.39
C PHE A 42 -1.83 -2.94 0.00
N PHE A 43 -1.50 -4.15 0.46
CA PHE A 43 -2.51 -5.09 0.96
C PHE A 43 -3.20 -4.61 2.22
N ILE A 44 -2.45 -4.01 3.16
CA ILE A 44 -3.04 -3.41 4.38
C ILE A 44 -3.96 -2.24 4.00
N PHE A 45 -3.57 -1.42 3.02
CA PHE A 45 -4.40 -0.32 2.53
C PHE A 45 -5.69 -0.83 1.89
N ALA A 46 -5.59 -1.84 1.01
CA ALA A 46 -6.77 -2.50 0.42
C ALA A 46 -7.71 -3.08 1.49
N MET A 47 -7.15 -3.68 2.55
CA MET A 47 -7.92 -4.20 3.67
C MET A 47 -8.62 -3.07 4.45
N SER A 48 -7.99 -1.90 4.58
CA SER A 48 -8.60 -0.73 5.21
C SER A 48 -9.81 -0.22 4.41
N ASP A 49 -9.75 -0.25 3.08
CA ASP A 49 -10.88 0.12 2.21
C ASP A 49 -12.01 -0.91 2.28
N TYR A 50 -11.70 -2.20 2.43
CA TYR A 50 -12.71 -3.24 2.68
C TYR A 50 -13.46 -3.02 4.00
N ILE A 51 -12.73 -2.67 5.06
CA ILE A 51 -13.34 -2.34 6.35
C ILE A 51 -14.18 -1.06 6.24
N GLU A 52 -13.77 -0.08 5.43
CA GLU A 52 -14.56 1.13 5.18
C GLU A 52 -15.91 0.81 4.52
N ILE A 53 -15.96 -0.13 3.57
CA ILE A 53 -17.22 -0.60 2.97
C ILE A 53 -18.11 -1.23 4.05
N GLN A 54 -17.54 -2.04 4.94
CA GLN A 54 -18.27 -2.72 6.01
C GLN A 54 -18.82 -1.73 7.06
N THR A 55 -18.06 -0.69 7.40
CA THR A 55 -18.44 0.27 8.45
C THR A 55 -19.24 1.46 7.93
N GLY A 56 -19.24 1.69 6.61
CA GLY A 56 -19.90 2.84 5.97
C GLY A 56 -19.29 4.20 6.39
N ALA A 57 -18.14 4.20 7.07
CA ALA A 57 -17.51 5.40 7.60
C ALA A 57 -15.97 5.30 7.53
N TRP A 58 -15.36 6.23 6.81
CA TRP A 58 -13.90 6.29 6.61
C TRP A 58 -13.09 6.64 7.88
N TRP A 59 -13.74 7.18 8.93
CA TRP A 59 -13.10 7.56 10.19
C TRP A 59 -13.49 6.68 11.39
N LYS A 60 -14.41 5.72 11.23
CA LYS A 60 -14.93 4.89 12.33
C LYS A 60 -14.66 3.42 12.05
N PRO A 61 -13.82 2.76 12.86
CA PRO A 61 -13.04 3.27 14.01
C PRO A 61 -11.88 4.20 13.60
N TRP A 62 -11.45 5.11 14.49
CA TRP A 62 -10.33 6.05 14.27
C TRP A 62 -9.02 5.36 13.85
N TRP A 63 -8.89 4.08 14.17
CA TRP A 63 -7.77 3.24 13.78
C TRP A 63 -7.63 3.07 12.27
N LEU A 64 -8.72 3.15 11.49
CA LEU A 64 -8.68 3.15 10.03
C LEU A 64 -7.85 4.30 9.48
N PHE A 65 -8.06 5.50 10.02
CA PHE A 65 -7.29 6.67 9.64
C PHE A 65 -5.81 6.50 9.97
N ALA A 66 -5.50 5.94 11.16
CA ALA A 66 -4.12 5.66 11.55
C ALA A 66 -3.46 4.60 10.65
N MET A 67 -4.19 3.55 10.23
CA MET A 67 -3.72 2.55 9.27
C MET A 67 -3.45 3.14 7.89
N LYS A 68 -4.38 3.96 7.38
CA LYS A 68 -4.20 4.65 6.10
C LYS A 68 -2.99 5.59 6.16
N ALA A 69 -2.85 6.36 7.23
CA ALA A 69 -1.72 7.26 7.44
C ALA A 69 -0.38 6.49 7.53
N SER A 70 -0.33 5.37 8.26
CA SER A 70 0.89 4.56 8.37
C SER A 70 1.28 3.91 7.04
N CYS A 71 0.31 3.49 6.22
CA CYS A 71 0.56 3.00 4.87
C CYS A 71 1.15 4.10 3.99
N VAL A 72 0.58 5.31 4.00
CA VAL A 72 1.11 6.46 3.25
C VAL A 72 2.54 6.81 3.67
N ILE A 73 2.82 6.83 4.98
CA ILE A 73 4.18 7.04 5.49
C ILE A 73 5.13 5.95 5.00
N THR A 74 4.69 4.69 4.97
CA THR A 74 5.48 3.57 4.47
C THR A 74 5.77 3.70 2.98
N PHE A 75 4.80 4.11 2.17
CA PHE A 75 5.00 4.37 0.75
C PHE A 75 6.00 5.51 0.52
N LEU A 76 5.86 6.63 1.24
CA LEU A 76 6.82 7.73 1.17
C LEU A 76 8.23 7.27 1.55
N PHE A 77 8.38 6.52 2.64
CA PHE A 77 9.66 5.97 3.07
C PHE A 77 10.29 5.06 2.00
N CYS A 78 9.50 4.16 1.42
CA CYS A 78 9.94 3.28 0.35
C CYS A 78 10.37 4.06 -0.90
N ILE A 79 9.62 5.08 -1.29
CA ILE A 79 9.94 5.96 -2.42
C ILE A 79 11.24 6.73 -2.17
N PHE A 80 11.37 7.39 -1.01
CA PHE A 80 12.60 8.11 -0.63
C PHE A 80 13.82 7.19 -0.65
N LYS A 81 13.69 5.98 -0.10
CA LYS A 81 14.77 4.99 -0.08
C LYS A 81 15.10 4.52 -1.50
N TYR A 82 14.10 4.27 -2.34
CA TYR A 82 14.29 3.87 -3.74
C TYR A 82 15.04 4.94 -4.54
N PHE A 83 14.63 6.20 -4.46
CA PHE A 83 15.32 7.30 -5.14
C PHE A 83 16.74 7.53 -4.61
N LYS A 84 16.94 7.43 -3.29
CA LYS A 84 18.28 7.55 -2.68
C LYS A 84 19.21 6.42 -3.11
N THR A 85 18.70 5.20 -3.22
CA THR A 85 19.47 4.05 -3.72
C THR A 85 19.78 4.20 -5.21
N LYS A 86 18.83 4.69 -6.02
CA LYS A 86 19.03 4.91 -7.45
C LYS A 86 20.01 6.06 -7.74
N SER A 87 20.06 7.10 -6.89
CA SER A 87 20.99 8.24 -7.04
C SER A 87 22.45 7.91 -6.66
N LYS A 88 22.70 6.76 -6.02
CA LYS A 88 24.04 6.31 -5.64
C LYS A 88 24.66 5.32 -6.65
N VAL A 89 23.93 4.98 -7.71
CA VAL A 89 24.38 4.20 -8.87
C VAL A 89 24.63 5.17 -10.00
#